data_AF-A0A0U5CRF4-F1
#
_entry.id   AF-A0A0U5CRF4-F1
#
_cell.length_a   1.000
_cell.length_b   1.000
_cell.length_c   1.000
_cell.angle_alpha   90.00
_cell.angle_beta   90.00
_cell.angle_gamma   90.00
#
_symmetry.space_group_name_H-M   'P 1'
#
loop_
_entity.id
_entity.type
_entity.pdbx_description
1 polymer ?
#
loop_
_entity_poly.entity_id
_entity_poly.type
_entity_poly.pdbx_seq_one_letter_code
_entity_poly.pdbx_strand_id
1 'polypeptide(L)'
;MNTAIIDFFTTYILPGREPPPRPPPSSEDTHVPALEPRGKLFDLLQRVYTLHHASGEDSTPKASVISQAVQIWHELDTWDPDSTEEGEGEEGSSPETLLLYRLYKDTIFLWTYLIVHPDDVSGWKAQDAVRNILSGVEEVRDEDELGLFVVMPLFFGGLVAFLPEDRDIVGSTFEHLEEHAWGVRLRAPYDIVQRSWALYDSGSQRCWNWMVHEQEGT
;
A
#
# COMPACT_ATOMS: atom_id res chain seq x y z
N MET A 1 -8.43 2.64 13.21
CA MET A 1 -8.37 2.36 11.76
C MET A 1 -9.05 1.02 11.45
N ASN A 2 -9.61 0.80 10.25
CA ASN A 2 -10.48 -0.35 9.96
C ASN A 2 -9.68 -1.60 9.52
N THR A 3 -9.86 -2.75 10.20
CA THR A 3 -9.21 -4.03 9.89
C THR A 3 -9.49 -4.55 8.48
N ALA A 4 -10.57 -4.08 7.84
CA ALA A 4 -10.87 -4.36 6.43
C ALA A 4 -9.71 -3.99 5.48
N ILE A 5 -8.87 -3.02 5.84
CA ILE A 5 -7.66 -2.67 5.07
C ILE A 5 -6.67 -3.85 5.06
N ILE A 6 -6.47 -4.50 6.20
CA ILE A 6 -5.56 -5.64 6.34
C ILE A 6 -6.14 -6.88 5.67
N ASP A 7 -7.45 -7.09 5.79
CA ASP A 7 -8.13 -8.17 5.07
C ASP A 7 -8.04 -7.97 3.56
N PHE A 8 -8.23 -6.73 3.08
CA PHE A 8 -8.09 -6.40 1.67
C PHE A 8 -6.65 -6.60 1.17
N PHE A 9 -5.66 -6.16 1.94
CA PHE A 9 -4.25 -6.33 1.63
C PHE A 9 -3.87 -7.81 1.54
N THR A 10 -4.23 -8.61 2.53
CA THR A 10 -3.86 -10.04 2.60
C THR A 10 -4.66 -10.92 1.64
N THR A 11 -5.92 -10.56 1.36
CA THR A 11 -6.82 -11.36 0.50
C THR A 11 -6.66 -11.05 -0.97
N TYR A 12 -6.41 -9.79 -1.33
CA TYR A 12 -6.40 -9.33 -2.72
C TYR A 12 -5.03 -8.82 -3.15
N ILE A 13 -4.50 -7.78 -2.48
CA ILE A 13 -3.29 -7.07 -2.93
C ILE A 13 -2.08 -8.00 -2.96
N LEU A 14 -1.80 -8.68 -1.85
CA LEU A 14 -0.63 -9.55 -1.73
C LEU A 14 -0.64 -10.68 -2.75
N PRO A 15 -1.72 -11.49 -2.90
CA PRO A 15 -1.73 -12.56 -3.87
C PRO A 15 -2.03 -12.11 -5.31
N GLY A 16 -2.11 -10.80 -5.58
CA GLY A 16 -2.39 -10.27 -6.91
C GLY A 16 -3.73 -10.69 -7.52
N ARG A 17 -4.76 -10.95 -6.70
CA ARG A 17 -6.08 -11.42 -7.20
C ARG A 17 -6.82 -10.35 -7.99
N GLU A 18 -7.77 -10.73 -8.84
CA GLU A 18 -8.64 -9.72 -9.44
C GLU A 18 -9.32 -8.86 -8.35
N PRO A 19 -9.36 -7.53 -8.52
CA PRO A 19 -9.97 -6.64 -7.55
C PRO A 19 -11.47 -6.96 -7.42
N PRO A 20 -12.03 -6.93 -6.20
CA PRO A 20 -13.44 -7.18 -6.02
C PRO A 20 -14.25 -6.11 -6.79
N PRO A 21 -15.36 -6.51 -7.45
CA PRO A 21 -16.22 -5.54 -8.13
C PRO A 21 -16.69 -4.49 -7.13
N ARG A 22 -16.55 -3.21 -7.49
CA ARG A 22 -17.00 -2.12 -6.62
C ARG A 22 -18.51 -2.29 -6.40
N PRO A 23 -19.01 -2.28 -5.15
CA PRO A 23 -20.44 -2.34 -4.91
C PRO A 23 -21.11 -1.15 -5.64
N PRO A 24 -22.27 -1.37 -6.30
CA PRO A 24 -23.03 -0.26 -6.87
C PRO A 24 -23.40 0.74 -5.76
N PRO A 25 -23.55 2.04 -6.08
CA PRO A 25 -24.08 3.00 -5.11
C PRO A 25 -25.43 2.49 -4.63
N SER A 26 -25.54 2.25 -3.33
CA SER A 26 -26.58 1.45 -2.69
C SER A 26 -27.99 1.87 -3.12
N SER A 27 -28.73 0.94 -3.73
CA SER A 27 -30.20 0.91 -3.64
C SER A 27 -30.51 -0.27 -2.72
N GLU A 28 -31.24 0.02 -1.65
CA GLU A 28 -31.75 -0.83 -0.55
C GLU A 28 -31.54 -2.36 -0.60
N ASP A 29 -31.13 -2.89 0.56
CA ASP A 29 -31.36 -4.24 1.07
C ASP A 29 -30.97 -5.42 0.17
N THR A 30 -29.68 -5.78 0.22
CA THR A 30 -29.30 -7.21 0.15
C THR A 30 -28.09 -7.44 1.05
N HIS A 31 -28.28 -8.30 2.06
CA HIS A 31 -27.26 -8.70 3.02
C HIS A 31 -26.15 -9.50 2.29
N VAL A 32 -25.11 -8.82 1.83
CA VAL A 32 -23.85 -9.44 1.38
C VAL A 32 -22.94 -9.56 2.62
N PRO A 33 -22.37 -10.74 2.94
CA PRO A 33 -21.60 -10.90 4.15
C PRO A 33 -20.18 -10.30 4.02
N ALA A 34 -19.80 -9.51 5.02
CA ALA A 34 -18.44 -9.27 5.52
C ALA A 34 -17.37 -8.76 4.51
N LEU A 35 -17.56 -7.54 4.05
CA LEU A 35 -16.52 -6.55 3.73
C LEU A 35 -17.31 -5.27 3.46
N GLU A 36 -17.63 -4.50 4.50
CA GLU A 36 -18.07 -3.12 4.29
C GLU A 36 -16.89 -2.19 4.54
N PRO A 37 -15.98 -2.05 3.57
CA PRO A 37 -15.02 -0.99 3.64
C PRO A 37 -15.74 0.35 3.51
N ARG A 38 -15.57 1.20 4.50
CA ARG A 38 -16.07 2.57 4.49
C ARG A 38 -14.90 3.51 4.76
N GLY A 39 -14.93 4.68 4.12
CA GLY A 39 -13.96 5.75 4.33
C GLY A 39 -13.01 5.95 3.14
N LYS A 40 -12.57 7.20 2.97
CA LYS A 40 -11.76 7.65 1.82
C LYS A 40 -10.49 6.83 1.60
N LEU A 41 -9.84 6.39 2.69
CA LEU A 41 -8.62 5.60 2.62
C LEU A 41 -8.84 4.30 1.84
N PHE A 42 -9.88 3.54 2.20
CA PHE A 42 -10.15 2.27 1.53
C PHE A 42 -10.52 2.48 0.07
N ASP A 43 -11.33 3.50 -0.24
CA ASP A 43 -11.70 3.84 -1.61
C ASP A 43 -10.47 4.14 -2.48
N LEU A 44 -9.50 4.89 -1.93
CA LEU A 44 -8.24 5.18 -2.61
C LEU A 44 -7.40 3.91 -2.80
N LEU A 45 -7.30 3.04 -1.79
CA LEU A 45 -6.59 1.76 -1.88
C LEU A 45 -7.18 0.83 -2.95
N GLN A 46 -8.50 0.68 -2.99
CA GLN A 46 -9.17 -0.13 -4.00
C GLN A 46 -8.96 0.45 -5.41
N ARG A 47 -8.95 1.78 -5.54
CA ARG A 47 -8.71 2.46 -6.82
C ARG A 47 -7.30 2.29 -7.34
N VAL A 48 -6.28 2.52 -6.52
CA VAL A 48 -4.89 2.31 -6.94
C VAL A 48 -4.64 0.84 -7.27
N TYR A 49 -5.27 -0.09 -6.53
CA TYR A 49 -5.16 -1.52 -6.84
C TYR A 49 -5.80 -1.88 -8.18
N THR A 50 -7.00 -1.38 -8.45
CA THR A 50 -7.68 -1.55 -9.75
C THR A 50 -6.85 -0.93 -10.88
N LEU A 51 -6.22 0.21 -10.62
CA LEU A 51 -5.37 0.90 -11.57
C LEU A 51 -4.11 0.08 -11.92
N HIS A 52 -3.47 -0.55 -10.93
CA HIS A 52 -2.32 -1.43 -11.13
C HIS A 52 -2.69 -2.65 -11.99
N HIS A 53 -3.84 -3.27 -11.74
CA HIS A 53 -4.36 -4.33 -12.61
C HIS A 53 -4.61 -3.84 -14.04
N ALA A 54 -5.18 -2.64 -14.20
CA ALA A 54 -5.48 -2.08 -15.51
C ALA A 54 -4.25 -1.58 -16.29
N SER A 55 -3.14 -1.28 -15.62
CA SER A 55 -1.91 -0.80 -16.28
C SER A 55 -1.23 -1.89 -17.10
N GLY A 56 -1.41 -3.17 -16.71
CA GLY A 56 -0.78 -4.31 -17.38
C GLY A 56 0.75 -4.26 -17.36
N GLU A 57 1.38 -5.01 -18.27
CA GLU A 57 2.85 -5.07 -18.43
C GLU A 57 3.40 -4.04 -19.43
N ASP A 58 2.58 -3.13 -19.95
CA ASP A 58 3.03 -2.17 -20.96
C ASP A 58 4.02 -1.15 -20.36
N SER A 59 5.11 -0.84 -21.07
CA SER A 59 6.11 0.17 -20.63
C SER A 59 5.62 1.60 -20.68
N THR A 60 4.53 1.84 -21.37
CA THR A 60 3.93 3.16 -21.52
C THR A 60 2.52 3.12 -20.96
N PRO A 61 2.25 3.83 -19.85
CA PRO A 61 0.91 3.88 -19.29
C PRO A 61 -0.07 4.48 -20.29
N LYS A 62 -1.25 3.87 -20.42
CA LYS A 62 -2.34 4.39 -21.25
C LYS A 62 -2.80 5.74 -20.70
N ALA A 63 -3.29 6.63 -21.56
CA ALA A 63 -3.81 7.94 -21.14
C ALA A 63 -4.90 7.84 -20.06
N SER A 64 -5.72 6.77 -20.11
CA SER A 64 -6.72 6.47 -19.07
C SER A 64 -6.12 6.11 -17.72
N VAL A 65 -4.95 5.45 -17.69
CA VAL A 65 -4.22 5.13 -16.45
C VAL A 65 -3.68 6.41 -15.84
N ILE A 66 -3.03 7.26 -16.66
CA ILE A 66 -2.49 8.56 -16.22
C ILE A 66 -3.61 9.45 -15.67
N SER A 67 -4.75 9.55 -16.37
CA SER A 67 -5.87 10.37 -15.91
C SER A 67 -6.44 9.91 -14.57
N GLN A 68 -6.51 8.59 -14.33
CA GLN A 68 -6.98 8.04 -13.05
C GLN A 68 -5.95 8.24 -11.93
N ALA A 69 -4.67 8.08 -12.23
CA ALA A 69 -3.58 8.37 -11.29
C ALA A 69 -3.60 9.83 -10.82
N VAL A 70 -3.79 10.78 -11.75
CA VAL A 70 -3.91 12.21 -11.42
C VAL A 70 -5.11 12.48 -10.51
N GLN A 71 -6.25 11.80 -10.73
CA GLN A 71 -7.41 11.92 -9.84
C GLN A 71 -7.10 11.38 -8.43
N ILE A 72 -6.42 10.24 -8.32
CA ILE A 72 -5.99 9.67 -7.03
C ILE A 72 -5.05 10.65 -6.31
N TRP A 73 -4.06 11.23 -7.00
CA TRP A 73 -3.15 12.21 -6.40
C TRP A 73 -3.86 13.48 -5.94
N HIS A 74 -4.78 14.02 -6.75
CA HIS A 74 -5.54 15.20 -6.35
C HIS A 74 -6.36 14.91 -5.09
N GLU A 75 -7.01 13.75 -5.03
CA GLU A 75 -7.79 13.36 -3.87
C GLU A 75 -6.91 13.12 -2.63
N LEU A 76 -5.72 12.53 -2.78
CA LEU A 76 -4.74 12.39 -1.70
C LEU A 76 -4.29 13.75 -1.15
N ASP A 77 -4.04 14.72 -2.03
CA ASP A 77 -3.59 16.07 -1.65
C ASP A 77 -4.67 16.80 -0.84
N THR A 78 -5.93 16.67 -1.26
CA THR A 78 -7.09 17.31 -0.59
C THR A 78 -7.64 16.52 0.59
N TRP A 79 -7.26 15.25 0.76
CA TRP A 79 -7.79 14.42 1.83
C TRP A 79 -7.16 14.77 3.16
N ASP A 80 -8.02 15.21 4.08
CA ASP A 80 -7.69 15.52 5.46
C ASP A 80 -8.33 14.49 6.41
N PRO A 81 -7.55 13.57 7.00
CA PRO A 81 -8.06 12.57 7.92
C PRO A 81 -8.56 13.16 9.24
N ASP A 82 -8.24 14.43 9.56
CA ASP A 82 -8.76 15.16 10.71
C ASP A 82 -10.09 15.87 10.44
N SER A 83 -10.52 15.93 9.17
CA SER A 83 -11.75 16.63 8.83
C SER A 83 -12.98 15.88 9.37
N THR A 84 -13.80 16.60 10.12
CA THR A 84 -15.00 16.11 10.85
C THR A 84 -16.14 15.62 9.93
N GLU A 85 -15.94 15.57 8.61
CA GLU A 85 -16.95 15.15 7.65
C GLU A 85 -17.04 13.62 7.49
N GLU A 86 -16.02 12.86 7.88
CA GLU A 86 -16.02 11.37 7.84
C GLU A 86 -16.09 10.71 9.22
N GLY A 87 -16.09 11.50 10.30
CA GLY A 87 -16.11 11.02 11.68
C GLY A 87 -17.36 11.46 12.44
N GLU A 88 -18.29 10.54 12.64
CA GLU A 88 -19.32 10.67 13.67
C GLU A 88 -18.63 10.79 15.05
N GLY A 89 -18.37 12.03 15.51
CA GLY A 89 -18.43 12.41 16.92
C GLY A 89 -17.44 11.80 17.92
N GLU A 90 -16.25 11.33 17.55
CA GLU A 90 -15.24 10.90 18.52
C GLU A 90 -14.05 11.88 18.61
N GLU A 91 -13.57 12.07 19.84
CA GLU A 91 -12.43 12.90 20.22
C GLU A 91 -11.24 12.70 19.26
N GLY A 92 -10.58 13.80 18.87
CA GLY A 92 -9.58 13.85 17.81
C GLY A 92 -8.61 12.67 17.76
N SER A 93 -8.36 12.18 16.55
CA SER A 93 -7.41 11.08 16.25
C SER A 93 -6.10 11.22 17.03
N SER A 94 -5.61 10.12 17.59
CA SER A 94 -4.31 10.12 18.28
C SER A 94 -3.18 10.50 17.31
N PRO A 95 -2.06 11.09 17.79
CA PRO A 95 -0.91 11.40 16.94
C PRO A 95 -0.40 10.21 16.12
N GLU A 96 -0.43 9.01 16.69
CA GLU A 96 -0.01 7.76 16.06
C GLU A 96 -0.99 7.37 14.94
N THR A 97 -2.29 7.57 15.16
CA THR A 97 -3.33 7.36 14.13
C THR A 97 -3.15 8.32 12.96
N LEU A 98 -2.78 9.58 13.22
CA LEU A 98 -2.51 10.57 12.17
C LEU A 98 -1.23 10.28 11.40
N LEU A 99 -0.18 9.85 12.10
CA LEU A 99 1.03 9.37 11.48
C LEU A 99 0.75 8.18 10.56
N LEU A 100 -0.10 7.25 11.00
CA LEU A 100 -0.52 6.12 10.21
C LEU A 100 -1.30 6.54 8.96
N TYR A 101 -2.24 7.49 9.05
CA TYR A 101 -2.89 8.04 7.86
C TYR A 101 -1.90 8.67 6.89
N ARG A 102 -0.89 9.39 7.40
CA ARG A 102 0.19 9.95 6.58
C ARG A 102 1.00 8.86 5.89
N LEU A 103 1.35 7.77 6.58
CA LEU A 103 2.02 6.62 5.98
C LEU A 103 1.22 6.02 4.83
N TYR A 104 -0.09 5.90 4.98
CA TYR A 104 -0.96 5.42 3.91
C TYR A 104 -1.04 6.40 2.73
N LYS A 105 -1.02 7.72 2.98
CA LYS A 105 -0.93 8.72 1.90
C LYS A 105 0.36 8.55 1.10
N ASP A 106 1.50 8.44 1.78
CA ASP A 106 2.80 8.22 1.14
C ASP A 106 2.85 6.88 0.40
N THR A 107 2.24 5.84 0.97
CA THR A 107 2.12 4.50 0.35
C THR A 107 1.32 4.54 -0.95
N ILE A 108 0.13 5.15 -0.94
CA ILE A 108 -0.73 5.26 -2.14
C ILE A 108 -0.06 6.17 -3.18
N PHE A 109 0.60 7.24 -2.74
CA PHE A 109 1.39 8.09 -3.63
C PHE A 109 2.49 7.29 -4.33
N LEU A 110 3.33 6.57 -3.56
CA LEU A 110 4.42 5.75 -4.09
C LEU A 110 3.89 4.70 -5.07
N TRP A 111 2.85 3.98 -4.69
CA TRP A 111 2.27 2.95 -5.55
C TRP A 111 1.73 3.53 -6.85
N THR A 112 0.99 4.64 -6.77
CA THR A 112 0.48 5.35 -7.96
C THR A 112 1.61 5.89 -8.84
N TYR A 113 2.69 6.38 -8.23
CA TYR A 113 3.88 6.84 -8.93
C TYR A 113 4.51 5.72 -9.74
N LEU A 114 4.70 4.55 -9.14
CA LEU A 114 5.29 3.40 -9.81
C LEU A 114 4.42 2.91 -10.98
N ILE A 115 3.09 2.98 -10.88
CA ILE A 115 2.19 2.66 -12.00
C ILE A 115 2.37 3.62 -13.18
N VAL A 116 2.58 4.92 -12.91
CA VAL A 116 2.73 5.95 -13.96
C VAL A 116 4.17 6.03 -14.49
N HIS A 117 5.15 5.70 -13.66
CA HIS A 117 6.58 5.75 -13.96
C HIS A 117 7.23 4.40 -13.66
N PRO A 118 6.83 3.33 -14.39
CA PRO A 118 7.19 1.95 -14.06
C PRO A 118 8.69 1.65 -14.09
N ASP A 119 9.47 2.47 -14.79
CA ASP A 119 10.91 2.30 -14.95
C ASP A 119 11.74 3.32 -14.14
N ASP A 120 11.11 4.13 -13.27
CA ASP A 120 11.76 5.19 -12.47
C ASP A 120 11.76 4.89 -10.96
N VAL A 121 12.10 3.65 -10.60
CA VAL A 121 12.09 3.18 -9.20
C VAL A 121 13.15 3.86 -8.33
N SER A 122 14.24 4.32 -8.93
CA SER A 122 15.32 5.07 -8.28
C SER A 122 15.12 6.59 -8.33
N GLY A 123 13.98 7.04 -8.88
CA GLY A 123 13.63 8.45 -8.99
C GLY A 123 13.49 9.10 -7.61
N TRP A 124 13.91 10.36 -7.50
CA TRP A 124 13.96 11.06 -6.21
C TRP A 124 12.61 11.11 -5.49
N LYS A 125 11.48 11.16 -6.23
CA LYS A 125 10.12 11.15 -5.65
C LYS A 125 9.76 9.82 -5.02
N ALA A 126 10.08 8.72 -5.70
CA ALA A 126 9.86 7.37 -5.15
C ALA A 126 10.72 7.18 -3.90
N GLN A 127 12.00 7.54 -3.99
CA GLN A 127 12.95 7.38 -2.88
C GLN A 127 12.67 8.32 -1.70
N ASP A 128 12.10 9.51 -1.92
CA ASP A 128 11.63 10.39 -0.84
C ASP A 128 10.42 9.79 -0.11
N ALA A 129 9.45 9.25 -0.86
CA ALA A 129 8.32 8.54 -0.28
C ALA A 129 8.75 7.30 0.52
N VAL A 130 9.73 6.53 0.02
CA VAL A 130 10.31 5.38 0.76
C VAL A 130 10.87 5.82 2.10
N ARG A 131 11.67 6.90 2.15
CA ARG A 131 12.23 7.39 3.41
C ARG A 131 11.16 7.83 4.40
N ASN A 132 10.14 8.53 3.93
CA ASN A 132 9.00 8.95 4.77
C ASN A 132 8.25 7.73 5.33
N ILE A 133 8.00 6.73 4.48
CA ILE A 133 7.35 5.48 4.88
C ILE A 133 8.18 4.75 5.93
N LEU A 134 9.46 4.47 5.67
CA LEU A 134 10.29 3.69 6.58
C LEU A 134 10.46 4.39 7.93
N SER A 135 10.70 5.71 7.94
CA SER A 135 10.80 6.49 9.17
C SER A 135 9.52 6.40 10.01
N GLY A 136 8.35 6.63 9.40
CA GLY A 136 7.09 6.58 10.15
C GLY A 136 6.69 5.15 10.56
N VAL A 137 7.08 4.13 9.80
CA VAL A 137 6.88 2.73 10.19
C VAL A 137 7.63 2.41 11.48
N GLU A 138 8.89 2.84 11.62
CA GLU A 138 9.65 2.62 12.86
C GLU A 138 9.04 3.34 14.07
N GLU A 139 8.37 4.47 13.86
CA GLU A 139 7.68 5.21 14.92
C GLU A 139 6.37 4.55 15.39
N VAL A 140 5.68 3.79 14.51
CA VAL A 140 4.38 3.18 14.81
C VAL A 140 4.48 1.67 15.09
N ARG A 141 5.56 1.00 14.71
CA ARG A 141 5.65 -0.48 14.80
C ARG A 141 5.49 -1.04 16.22
N ASP A 142 5.88 -0.28 17.23
CA ASP A 142 5.83 -0.70 18.64
C ASP A 142 4.46 -0.44 19.30
N GLU A 143 3.52 0.18 18.57
CA GLU A 143 2.17 0.47 19.06
C GLU A 143 1.27 -0.76 18.97
N ASP A 144 0.60 -1.10 20.06
CA ASP A 144 -0.16 -2.35 20.25
C ASP A 144 -1.05 -2.73 19.05
N GLU A 145 -2.14 -1.99 18.83
CA GLU A 145 -3.11 -2.31 17.77
C GLU A 145 -2.75 -1.68 16.42
N LEU A 146 -1.90 -0.63 16.42
CA LEU A 146 -1.55 0.11 15.22
C LEU A 146 -0.39 -0.53 14.45
N GLY A 147 0.48 -1.29 15.12
CA GLY A 147 1.62 -1.98 14.50
C GLY A 147 1.20 -2.92 13.38
N LEU A 148 0.06 -3.61 13.48
CA LEU A 148 -0.45 -4.43 12.39
C LEU A 148 -0.71 -3.63 11.11
N PHE A 149 -1.12 -2.37 11.24
CA PHE A 149 -1.46 -1.53 10.09
C PHE A 149 -0.26 -0.97 9.34
N VAL A 150 0.95 -1.05 9.92
CA VAL A 150 2.18 -0.65 9.23
C VAL A 150 2.66 -1.67 8.21
N VAL A 151 2.11 -2.89 8.22
CA VAL A 151 2.50 -4.00 7.32
C VAL A 151 2.37 -3.60 5.84
N MET A 152 1.28 -2.94 5.46
CA MET A 152 1.08 -2.53 4.06
C MET A 152 2.06 -1.41 3.67
N PRO A 153 2.20 -0.30 4.42
CA PRO A 153 3.26 0.69 4.18
C PRO A 153 4.66 0.06 4.10
N LEU A 154 5.03 -0.80 5.05
CA LEU A 154 6.30 -1.51 5.08
C LEU A 154 6.54 -2.34 3.81
N PHE A 155 5.51 -3.06 3.34
CA PHE A 155 5.59 -3.83 2.10
C PHE A 155 5.89 -2.93 0.89
N PHE A 156 5.12 -1.86 0.69
CA PHE A 156 5.29 -0.98 -0.47
C PHE A 156 6.59 -0.16 -0.42
N GLY A 157 6.96 0.36 0.76
CA GLY A 157 8.26 1.00 0.96
C GLY A 157 9.41 0.00 0.72
N GLY A 158 9.25 -1.22 1.23
CA GLY A 158 10.21 -2.31 1.07
C GLY A 158 10.45 -2.71 -0.39
N LEU A 159 9.41 -2.77 -1.23
CA LEU A 159 9.54 -3.13 -2.65
C LEU A 159 10.59 -2.30 -3.40
N VAL A 160 10.81 -1.06 -2.98
CA VAL A 160 11.75 -0.12 -3.64
C VAL A 160 12.83 0.42 -2.70
N ALA A 161 13.03 -0.23 -1.56
CA ALA A 161 14.12 0.02 -0.61
C ALA A 161 15.42 -0.60 -1.13
N PHE A 162 16.21 0.15 -1.90
CA PHE A 162 17.42 -0.40 -2.55
C PHE A 162 18.72 -0.07 -1.84
N LEU A 163 18.73 0.89 -0.92
CA LEU A 163 19.90 1.19 -0.11
C LEU A 163 20.08 0.10 0.95
N PRO A 164 21.31 -0.34 1.26
CA PRO A 164 21.56 -1.33 2.30
C PRO A 164 20.90 -0.98 3.63
N GLU A 165 20.97 0.29 4.03
CA GLU A 165 20.39 0.79 5.28
C GLU A 165 18.86 0.66 5.29
N ASP A 166 18.21 0.96 4.16
CA ASP A 166 16.76 0.81 4.00
C ASP A 166 16.34 -0.67 4.05
N ARG A 167 17.15 -1.56 3.43
CA ARG A 167 16.90 -3.02 3.47
C ARG A 167 17.01 -3.58 4.88
N ASP A 168 17.97 -3.09 5.68
CA ASP A 168 18.14 -3.49 7.08
C ASP A 168 16.95 -3.04 7.94
N ILE A 169 16.45 -1.81 7.73
CA ILE A 169 15.24 -1.30 8.41
C ILE A 169 14.02 -2.17 8.05
N VAL A 170 13.85 -2.50 6.77
CA VAL A 170 12.74 -3.32 6.31
C VAL A 170 12.80 -4.73 6.90
N GLY A 171 13.98 -5.36 6.85
CA GLY A 171 14.18 -6.71 7.38
C GLY A 171 13.93 -6.79 8.87
N SER A 172 14.56 -5.91 9.65
CA SER A 172 14.39 -5.87 11.11
C SER A 172 12.95 -5.56 11.52
N THR A 173 12.24 -4.72 10.76
CA THR A 173 10.83 -4.44 11.04
C THR A 173 9.95 -5.64 10.71
N PHE A 174 10.14 -6.34 9.58
CA PHE A 174 9.38 -7.56 9.30
C PHE A 174 9.60 -8.64 10.38
N GLU A 175 10.84 -8.82 10.85
CA GLU A 175 11.18 -9.73 11.93
C GLU A 175 10.48 -9.33 13.24
N HIS A 176 10.58 -8.05 13.62
CA HIS A 176 9.89 -7.52 14.79
C HIS A 176 8.38 -7.78 14.72
N LEU A 177 7.75 -7.47 13.57
CA LEU A 177 6.31 -7.61 13.44
C LEU A 177 5.83 -9.08 13.44
N GLU A 178 6.70 -10.01 13.00
CA GLU A 178 6.43 -11.45 13.05
C GLU A 178 6.56 -12.01 14.48
N GLU A 179 7.56 -11.56 15.24
CA GLU A 179 7.78 -11.98 16.63
C GLU A 179 6.67 -11.51 17.59
N HIS A 180 6.09 -10.34 17.34
CA HIS A 180 5.03 -9.75 18.17
C HIS A 180 3.62 -10.25 17.77
N ALA A 181 3.56 -11.25 16.89
CA ALA A 181 2.45 -12.18 16.69
C ALA A 181 1.04 -11.57 16.55
N TRP A 182 0.88 -10.57 15.68
CA TRP A 182 -0.46 -10.07 15.27
C TRP A 182 -1.22 -11.05 14.35
N GLY A 183 -0.93 -12.35 14.40
CA GLY A 183 -1.64 -13.39 13.64
C GLY A 183 -1.43 -13.39 12.12
N VAL A 184 -0.74 -12.39 11.57
CA VAL A 184 -0.46 -12.28 10.13
C VAL A 184 0.88 -12.96 9.80
N ARG A 185 0.86 -13.85 8.81
CA ARG A 185 2.08 -14.49 8.30
C ARG A 185 2.84 -13.51 7.41
N LEU A 186 3.86 -12.86 7.97
CA LEU A 186 4.64 -11.82 7.27
C LEU A 186 5.79 -12.37 6.42
N ARG A 187 6.10 -13.66 6.53
CA ARG A 187 7.11 -14.28 5.68
C ARG A 187 6.84 -14.11 4.19
N ALA A 188 5.59 -14.29 3.76
CA ALA A 188 5.21 -14.18 2.35
C ALA A 188 5.43 -12.76 1.77
N PRO A 189 4.92 -11.67 2.39
CA PRO A 189 5.22 -10.32 1.92
C PRO A 189 6.72 -10.01 1.94
N TYR A 190 7.46 -10.46 2.95
CA TYR A 190 8.90 -10.19 3.01
C TYR A 190 9.68 -10.93 1.92
N ASP A 191 9.34 -12.18 1.61
CA ASP A 191 9.96 -12.92 0.49
C ASP A 191 9.75 -12.21 -0.85
N ILE A 192 8.58 -11.58 -1.07
CA ILE A 192 8.31 -10.77 -2.27
C ILE A 192 9.24 -9.54 -2.31
N VAL A 193 9.38 -8.84 -1.19
CA VAL A 193 10.28 -7.68 -1.07
C VAL A 193 11.74 -8.09 -1.38
N GLN A 194 12.21 -9.20 -0.82
CA GLN A 194 13.56 -9.71 -1.11
C GLN A 194 13.76 -10.07 -2.59
N ARG A 195 12.73 -10.62 -3.25
CA ARG A 195 12.77 -10.85 -4.70
C ARG A 195 12.85 -9.56 -5.49
N SER A 196 12.11 -8.51 -5.09
CA SER A 196 12.23 -7.19 -5.71
C SER A 196 13.67 -6.68 -5.65
N TRP A 197 14.32 -6.78 -4.49
CA TRP A 197 15.73 -6.39 -4.36
C TRP A 197 16.65 -7.18 -5.27
N ALA A 198 16.49 -8.50 -5.35
CA ALA A 198 17.29 -9.34 -6.25
C ALA A 198 17.09 -8.96 -7.73
N LEU A 199 15.86 -8.64 -8.13
CA LEU A 199 15.55 -8.18 -9.48
C LEU A 199 16.19 -6.82 -9.77
N TYR A 200 16.14 -5.88 -8.82
CA TYR A 200 16.79 -4.59 -8.95
C TYR A 200 18.31 -4.74 -9.09
N ASP A 201 18.93 -5.57 -8.25
CA ASP A 201 20.37 -5.84 -8.26
C ASP A 201 20.82 -6.50 -9.59
N SER A 202 19.91 -7.22 -10.26
CA SER A 202 20.12 -7.78 -11.60
C SER A 202 19.91 -6.79 -12.76
N GLY A 203 19.48 -5.55 -12.46
CA GLY A 203 19.26 -4.48 -13.42
C GLY A 203 17.81 -4.28 -13.88
N SER A 204 16.85 -4.99 -13.30
CA SER A 204 15.43 -4.81 -13.64
C SER A 204 14.86 -3.54 -13.01
N GLN A 205 14.38 -2.62 -13.84
CA GLN A 205 13.67 -1.42 -13.39
C GLN A 205 12.25 -1.70 -12.90
N ARG A 206 11.72 -2.90 -13.18
CA ARG A 206 10.36 -3.32 -12.79
C ARG A 206 10.32 -4.32 -11.64
N CYS A 207 11.37 -4.33 -10.84
CA CYS A 207 11.47 -5.09 -9.60
C CYS A 207 10.25 -4.92 -8.69
N TRP A 208 9.66 -3.72 -8.66
CA TRP A 208 8.51 -3.38 -7.82
C TRP A 208 7.20 -4.10 -8.19
N ASN A 209 7.04 -4.58 -9.42
CA ASN A 209 5.75 -5.11 -9.89
C ASN A 209 5.57 -6.60 -9.54
N TRP A 210 5.29 -6.89 -8.26
CA TRP A 210 5.19 -8.26 -7.76
C TRP A 210 4.09 -9.10 -8.43
N MET A 211 3.01 -8.48 -8.91
CA MET A 211 1.90 -9.20 -9.56
C MET A 211 2.30 -9.89 -10.87
N VAL A 212 3.34 -9.39 -11.55
CA VAL A 212 3.86 -9.99 -12.78
C VAL A 212 4.83 -11.13 -12.45
N HIS A 213 5.68 -10.93 -11.44
CA HIS A 213 6.70 -11.92 -11.04
C HIS A 213 6.12 -13.22 -10.49
N GLU A 214 4.88 -13.22 -9.99
CA GLU A 214 4.20 -14.44 -9.54
C GLU A 214 3.61 -15.29 -10.69
N GLN A 215 3.40 -14.72 -11.88
CA GLN A 215 2.86 -15.47 -13.04
C GLN A 215 3.94 -16.26 -13.80
N GLU A 216 5.22 -15.90 -13.66
CA GLU A 216 6.33 -16.61 -14.30
C GLU A 216 6.76 -17.90 -13.54
N GLY A 217 6.09 -18.22 -12.43
CA GLY A 217 6.42 -19.34 -11.52
C GLY A 217 5.53 -20.58 -11.56
N THR A 218 4.61 -20.71 -12.52
CA THR A 218 3.77 -21.91 -12.76
C THR A 218 4.08 -22.58 -14.09
#